data_AF-A0A815XQD6-F1
#
_entry.id   AF-A0A815XQD6-F1
#
_cell.length_a   1.000
_cell.length_b   1.000
_cell.length_c   1.000
_cell.angle_alpha   90.00
_cell.angle_beta   90.00
_cell.angle_gamma   90.00
#
_symmetry.space_group_name_H-M   'P 1'
#
loop_
_entity.id
_entity.type
_entity.pdbx_description
1 polymer ?
#
loop_
_entity_poly.entity_id
_entity_poly.type
_entity_poly.pdbx_seq_one_letter_code
_entity_poly.pdbx_strand_id
1 'polypeptide(L)'
;MQYKKDDERVWWGFSSNGNGTLFSIEVLSGRLVSEFSEFSSEDEILLLPGTRFRVVSSMTRDDGLNIIHMKEIESLASDQFVPSQQTYQQSSAILIPNYANYQTNPVHSPTPHNQN
;
A
#
# COMPACT_ATOMS: atom_id res chain seq x y z
N MET A 1 -12.79 -18.35 -10.40
CA MET A 1 -13.20 -17.93 -9.05
C MET A 1 -14.65 -17.48 -9.12
N GLN A 2 -15.52 -17.92 -8.21
CA GLN A 2 -16.93 -17.52 -8.19
C GLN A 2 -17.14 -16.53 -7.04
N TYR A 3 -17.52 -15.30 -7.37
CA TYR A 3 -17.86 -14.26 -6.40
C TYR A 3 -19.38 -14.21 -6.24
N LYS A 4 -19.85 -14.15 -4.99
CA LYS A 4 -21.27 -14.09 -4.66
C LYS A 4 -21.61 -12.71 -4.14
N LYS A 5 -22.84 -12.30 -4.36
CA LYS A 5 -23.40 -11.09 -3.74
C LYS A 5 -23.18 -11.13 -2.22
N ASP A 6 -22.86 -9.98 -1.66
CA ASP A 6 -22.57 -9.76 -0.23
C ASP A 6 -21.24 -10.37 0.27
N ASP A 7 -20.45 -10.98 -0.62
CA ASP A 7 -19.07 -11.34 -0.29
C ASP A 7 -18.26 -10.08 0.06
N GLU A 8 -17.53 -10.14 1.18
CA GLU A 8 -16.51 -9.16 1.53
C GLU A 8 -15.12 -9.68 1.17
N ARG A 9 -14.29 -8.82 0.58
CA ARG A 9 -12.93 -9.18 0.14
C ARG A 9 -11.95 -8.07 0.50
N VAL A 10 -10.75 -8.50 0.85
CA VAL A 10 -9.58 -7.61 1.00
C VAL A 10 -8.78 -7.67 -0.28
N TRP A 11 -8.41 -6.50 -0.77
CA TRP A 11 -7.65 -6.38 -2.00
C TRP A 11 -6.18 -6.78 -1.82
N TRP A 12 -5.75 -7.84 -2.51
CA TRP A 12 -4.36 -8.34 -2.47
C TRP A 12 -3.68 -8.45 -3.85
N GLY A 13 -4.41 -8.29 -4.97
CA GLY A 13 -3.84 -8.30 -6.32
C GLY A 13 -4.79 -8.82 -7.40
N PHE A 14 -4.30 -8.86 -8.65
CA PHE A 14 -5.00 -9.36 -9.83
C PHE A 14 -4.50 -10.77 -10.24
N SER A 15 -5.39 -11.65 -10.70
CA SER A 15 -5.04 -12.97 -11.25
C SER A 15 -5.99 -13.33 -12.41
N SER A 16 -5.47 -13.96 -13.47
CA SER A 16 -6.24 -14.41 -14.65
C SER A 16 -6.03 -15.89 -14.94
N ASN A 17 -7.10 -16.69 -15.02
CA ASN A 17 -7.06 -18.12 -15.36
C ASN A 17 -7.97 -18.43 -16.58
N GLY A 18 -7.65 -17.89 -17.75
CA GLY A 18 -8.47 -18.03 -18.97
C GLY A 18 -9.30 -16.78 -19.26
N ASN A 19 -10.61 -16.92 -19.38
CA ASN A 19 -11.51 -15.78 -19.68
C ASN A 19 -11.34 -14.66 -18.65
N GLY A 20 -11.21 -13.42 -19.14
CA GLY A 20 -10.90 -12.25 -18.33
C GLY A 20 -11.93 -11.99 -17.22
N THR A 21 -11.56 -11.14 -16.28
CA THR A 21 -12.48 -10.62 -15.24
C THR A 21 -12.45 -9.11 -15.29
N LEU A 22 -13.62 -8.49 -15.47
CA LEU A 22 -13.82 -7.06 -15.38
C LEU A 22 -14.37 -6.72 -13.99
N PHE A 23 -13.67 -5.84 -13.29
CA PHE A 23 -14.15 -5.28 -12.02
C PHE A 23 -14.71 -3.89 -12.27
N SER A 24 -15.96 -3.66 -11.86
CA SER A 24 -16.55 -2.33 -11.74
C SER A 24 -16.55 -1.96 -10.26
N ILE A 25 -15.84 -0.89 -9.90
CA ILE A 25 -15.56 -0.56 -8.50
C ILE A 25 -16.05 0.85 -8.19
N GLU A 26 -16.95 0.97 -7.22
CA GLU A 26 -17.24 2.23 -6.55
C GLU A 26 -16.25 2.42 -5.39
N VAL A 27 -15.38 3.42 -5.49
CA VAL A 27 -14.29 3.66 -4.52
C VAL A 27 -14.50 4.99 -3.79
N LEU A 28 -14.21 4.99 -2.48
CA LEU A 28 -14.23 6.15 -1.59
C LEU A 28 -12.82 6.71 -1.37
N SER A 29 -11.82 5.82 -1.24
CA SER A 29 -10.47 6.17 -0.77
C SER A 29 -9.36 5.99 -1.81
N GLY A 30 -9.71 5.85 -3.09
CA GLY A 30 -8.75 5.75 -4.20
C GLY A 30 -7.83 6.96 -4.33
N ARG A 31 -6.64 6.77 -4.88
CA ARG A 31 -5.70 7.86 -5.19
C ARG A 31 -5.55 7.99 -6.70
N LEU A 32 -5.88 9.16 -7.24
CA LEU A 32 -5.56 9.49 -8.62
C LEU A 32 -4.04 9.62 -8.75
N VAL A 33 -3.45 8.84 -9.66
CA VAL A 33 -2.00 8.78 -9.88
C VAL A 33 -1.61 9.14 -11.32
N SER A 34 -2.52 9.72 -12.10
CA SER A 34 -2.27 10.15 -13.49
C SER A 34 -1.00 10.99 -13.66
N GLU A 35 -0.69 11.84 -12.68
CA GLU A 35 0.51 12.70 -12.70
C GLU A 35 1.83 11.93 -12.55
N PHE A 36 1.77 10.70 -12.04
CA PHE A 36 2.91 9.82 -11.79
C PHE A 36 2.95 8.61 -12.72
N SER A 37 1.91 8.40 -13.53
CA SER A 37 1.82 7.30 -14.47
C SER A 37 2.55 7.62 -15.77
N GLU A 38 3.14 6.60 -16.40
CA GLU A 38 3.72 6.71 -17.74
C GLU A 38 2.66 7.17 -18.77
N PHE A 39 1.39 6.81 -18.54
CA PHE A 39 0.25 7.15 -19.40
C PHE A 39 -0.75 8.02 -18.63
N SER A 40 -0.45 9.30 -18.51
CA SER A 40 -1.27 10.27 -17.76
C SER A 40 -2.72 10.44 -18.25
N SER A 41 -3.04 9.99 -19.46
CA SER A 41 -4.40 10.04 -20.01
C SER A 41 -5.33 8.93 -19.50
N GLU A 42 -4.82 7.93 -18.76
CA GLU A 42 -5.61 6.77 -18.34
C GLU A 42 -6.44 7.00 -17.07
N ASP A 43 -6.33 8.18 -16.44
CA ASP A 43 -7.01 8.51 -15.17
C ASP A 43 -6.85 7.41 -14.10
N GLU A 44 -5.63 6.88 -14.00
CA GLU A 44 -5.31 5.72 -13.15
C GLU A 44 -5.61 6.02 -11.68
N ILE A 45 -6.40 5.13 -11.05
CA ILE A 45 -6.70 5.16 -9.62
C ILE A 45 -5.98 4.00 -8.91
N LEU A 46 -5.10 4.33 -7.97
CA LEU A 46 -4.46 3.35 -7.10
C LEU A 46 -5.32 3.05 -5.87
N LEU A 47 -5.62 1.77 -5.66
CA LEU A 47 -6.26 1.26 -4.46
C LEU A 47 -5.17 0.85 -3.45
N LEU A 48 -5.28 1.33 -2.21
CA LEU A 48 -4.31 0.97 -1.17
C LEU A 48 -4.53 -0.48 -0.72
N PRO A 49 -3.46 -1.21 -0.36
CA PRO A 49 -3.59 -2.52 0.27
C PRO A 49 -4.48 -2.46 1.52
N GLY A 50 -5.30 -3.49 1.72
CA GLY A 50 -6.24 -3.52 2.84
C GLY A 50 -7.58 -2.83 2.57
N THR A 51 -7.76 -2.17 1.41
CA THR A 51 -9.08 -1.64 1.02
C THR A 51 -10.11 -2.76 0.96
N ARG A 52 -11.26 -2.56 1.61
CA ARG A 52 -12.32 -3.55 1.75
C ARG A 52 -13.47 -3.24 0.81
N PHE A 53 -13.99 -4.27 0.17
CA PHE A 53 -15.11 -4.14 -0.76
C PHE A 53 -16.20 -5.16 -0.44
N ARG A 54 -17.45 -4.76 -0.68
CA ARG A 54 -18.60 -5.67 -0.75
C ARG A 54 -18.99 -5.90 -2.20
N VAL A 55 -19.19 -7.15 -2.59
CA VAL A 55 -19.72 -7.52 -3.91
C VAL A 55 -21.20 -7.17 -3.98
N VAL A 56 -21.54 -6.26 -4.88
CA VAL A 56 -22.92 -5.81 -5.14
C VAL A 56 -23.62 -6.79 -6.08
N SER A 57 -22.93 -7.21 -7.14
CA SER A 57 -23.43 -8.19 -8.10
C SER A 57 -22.29 -8.89 -8.85
N SER A 58 -22.59 -10.06 -9.42
CA SER A 58 -21.69 -10.78 -10.31
C SER A 58 -22.47 -11.40 -11.45
N MET A 59 -21.89 -11.41 -12.63
CA MET A 59 -22.43 -12.08 -13.81
C MET A 59 -21.30 -12.66 -14.67
N THR A 60 -21.61 -13.70 -15.42
CA THR A 60 -20.73 -14.25 -16.46
C THR A 60 -21.45 -14.10 -17.78
N ARG A 61 -20.81 -13.47 -18.76
CA ARG A 61 -21.32 -13.35 -20.12
C ARG A 61 -21.20 -14.68 -20.86
N ASP A 62 -21.92 -14.82 -21.97
CA ASP A 62 -21.88 -16.03 -22.81
C ASP A 62 -20.49 -16.30 -23.41
N ASP A 63 -19.68 -15.24 -23.61
CA ASP A 63 -18.27 -15.30 -24.01
C ASP A 63 -17.33 -15.70 -22.84
N GLY A 64 -17.88 -15.91 -21.64
CA GLY A 64 -17.19 -16.31 -20.44
C GLY A 64 -16.47 -15.19 -19.68
N LEU A 65 -16.61 -13.93 -20.09
CA LEU A 65 -16.13 -12.77 -19.33
C LEU A 65 -16.89 -12.68 -18.00
N ASN A 66 -16.15 -12.67 -16.89
CA ASN A 66 -16.72 -12.46 -15.56
C ASN A 66 -16.78 -10.96 -15.27
N ILE A 67 -17.94 -10.45 -14.88
CA ILE A 67 -18.12 -9.06 -14.48
C ILE A 67 -18.52 -9.04 -13.00
N ILE A 68 -17.76 -8.30 -12.19
CA ILE A 68 -17.96 -8.20 -10.76
C ILE A 68 -18.12 -6.72 -10.41
N HIS A 69 -19.28 -6.35 -9.87
CA HIS A 69 -19.53 -5.01 -9.37
C HIS A 69 -19.32 -5.00 -7.86
N MET A 70 -18.48 -4.08 -7.40
CA MET A 70 -18.08 -3.97 -6.01
C MET A 70 -18.18 -2.53 -5.54
N LYS A 71 -18.41 -2.37 -4.24
CA LYS A 71 -18.43 -1.08 -3.57
C LYS A 71 -17.51 -1.10 -2.36
N GLU A 72 -16.64 -0.09 -2.25
CA GLU A 72 -15.81 0.09 -1.07
C GLU A 72 -16.69 0.27 0.16
N ILE A 73 -16.33 -0.43 1.24
CA ILE A 73 -16.97 -0.27 2.54
C ILE A 73 -15.98 0.37 3.49
N GLU A 74 -16.47 1.30 4.32
CA GLU A 74 -15.63 1.94 5.33
C GLU A 74 -15.03 0.89 6.27
N SER A 75 -13.73 1.00 6.49
CA SER A 75 -13.05 0.23 7.52
C SER A 75 -13.51 0.76 8.88
N LEU A 76 -14.10 -0.10 9.70
CA LEU A 76 -14.44 0.26 11.08
C LEU A 76 -13.13 0.61 11.81
N ALA A 77 -13.15 1.65 12.64
CA ALA A 77 -11.97 2.20 13.32
C ALA A 77 -11.14 1.17 14.12
N SER A 78 -11.67 -0.03 14.39
CA SER A 78 -10.95 -1.13 15.04
C SER A 78 -9.96 -1.88 14.14
N ASP A 79 -10.03 -1.72 12.82
CA ASP A 79 -9.13 -2.36 11.85
C ASP A 79 -7.86 -1.52 11.57
N GLN A 80 -7.59 -0.49 12.39
CA GLN A 80 -6.38 0.31 12.23
C GLN A 80 -5.14 -0.54 12.48
N PHE A 81 -4.39 -0.76 11.41
CA PHE A 81 -2.98 -1.11 11.45
C PHE A 81 -2.29 -0.18 12.45
N VAL A 82 -1.93 -0.71 13.62
CA VAL A 82 -1.03 -0.02 14.56
C VAL A 82 0.38 -0.30 14.02
N PRO A 83 1.06 0.68 13.39
CA PRO A 83 2.49 0.51 13.15
C PRO A 83 3.08 0.36 14.54
N SER A 84 3.90 -0.67 14.77
CA SER A 84 4.62 -0.83 16.03
C SER A 84 5.48 0.41 16.26
N GLN A 85 4.95 1.39 16.98
CA GLN A 85 5.74 2.42 17.63
C GLN A 85 6.64 1.65 18.59
N GLN A 86 7.94 1.65 18.32
CA GLN A 86 8.93 1.13 19.25
C GLN A 86 8.71 1.85 20.58
N THR A 87 8.23 1.15 21.59
CA THR A 87 8.08 1.68 22.94
C THR A 87 9.46 2.01 23.49
N TYR A 88 9.87 3.27 23.42
CA TYR A 88 10.88 3.80 24.34
C TYR A 88 10.22 3.89 25.72
N GLN A 89 10.45 2.87 26.55
CA GLN A 89 10.21 2.97 27.98
C GLN A 89 11.24 3.96 28.54
N GLN A 90 10.82 5.21 28.81
CA GLN A 90 11.58 6.10 29.67
C GLN A 90 11.47 5.58 31.10
N SER A 91 12.40 4.72 31.51
CA SER A 91 12.69 4.54 32.94
C SER A 91 13.40 5.79 33.43
N SER A 92 12.73 6.52 34.30
CA SER A 92 13.22 7.75 34.91
C SER A 92 14.53 7.53 35.69
N ALA A 93 15.51 8.36 35.35
CA ALA A 93 16.70 8.77 36.10
C ALA A 93 17.88 7.79 36.26
N ILE A 94 18.92 7.98 35.43
CA ILE A 94 20.32 7.86 35.87
C ILE A 94 21.13 9.06 35.32
N LEU A 95 21.95 9.62 36.22
CA LEU A 95 22.79 10.82 36.19
C LEU A 95 23.38 11.26 34.84
N ILE A 96 23.42 12.59 34.67
CA ILE A 96 24.11 13.33 33.61
C ILE A 96 25.64 13.12 33.74
N PRO A 97 26.35 12.59 32.74
CA PRO A 97 27.78 12.80 32.59
C PRO A 97 28.03 14.05 31.74
N ASN A 98 28.97 14.87 32.20
CA ASN A 98 29.36 16.15 31.60
C ASN A 98 29.91 15.96 30.17
N TYR A 99 29.31 16.63 29.18
CA TYR A 99 29.76 16.61 27.78
C TYR A 99 30.92 17.61 27.57
N ALA A 100 32.08 17.30 28.12
CA ALA A 100 33.33 17.96 27.76
C ALA A 100 34.31 16.88 27.29
N ASN A 101 34.58 16.88 25.98
CA ASN A 101 35.61 16.15 25.20
C ASN A 101 35.04 15.23 24.12
N TYR A 102 34.63 15.82 23.00
CA TYR A 102 34.80 15.17 21.71
C TYR A 102 36.00 15.79 21.01
N GLN A 103 37.14 15.10 21.13
CA GLN A 103 38.32 15.33 20.30
C GLN A 103 37.97 14.92 18.86
N THR A 104 38.17 15.82 17.91
CA THR A 104 37.95 15.60 16.48
C THR A 104 38.90 14.51 15.97
N ASN A 105 38.36 13.35 15.58
CA ASN A 105 39.12 12.39 14.77
C ASN A 105 39.21 12.95 13.34
N PRO A 106 40.40 12.99 12.71
CA PRO A 106 40.55 13.53 11.36
C PRO A 106 39.94 12.59 10.30
N VAL A 107 39.25 13.22 9.34
CA VAL A 107 38.68 12.60 8.14
C VAL A 107 39.81 12.05 7.27
N HIS A 108 39.79 10.74 7.00
CA HIS A 108 40.64 10.15 5.96
C HIS A 108 40.03 10.48 4.58
N SER A 109 40.72 11.32 3.81
CA SER A 109 40.39 11.64 2.42
C SER A 109 40.62 10.43 1.49
N PRO A 110 39.82 10.25 0.42
CA PRO A 110 40.06 9.22 -0.58
C PRO A 110 41.24 9.56 -1.51
N THR A 111 42.11 8.58 -1.74
CA THR A 111 43.27 8.64 -2.64
C THR A 111 42.83 8.61 -4.11
N PRO A 112 43.37 9.44 -5.02
CA PRO A 112 43.08 9.35 -6.45
C PRO A 112 43.85 8.20 -7.11
N HIS A 113 43.16 7.39 -7.92
CA HIS A 113 43.76 6.37 -8.77
C HIS A 113 44.33 7.03 -10.02
N ASN A 114 45.65 7.02 -10.17
CA ASN A 114 46.34 7.52 -11.36
C ASN A 114 46.31 6.44 -12.46
N GLN A 115 45.96 6.86 -13.68
CA GLN A 115 46.08 6.07 -14.91
C GLN A 115 47.54 6.02 -15.34
N ASN A 116 47.98 4.86 -15.86
CA ASN A 116 49.16 4.73 -16.70
C ASN A 116 48.84 3.73 -17.81
#